data_AF-C5DQG0-F1
#
_entry.id   AF-C5DQG0-F1
#
_cell.length_a   1.000
_cell.length_b   1.000
_cell.length_c   1.000
_cell.angle_alpha   90.00
_cell.angle_beta   90.00
_cell.angle_gamma   90.00
#
_symmetry.space_group_name_H-M   'P 1'
#
loop_
_entity.id
_entity.type
_entity.pdbx_description
1 polymer ?
#
loop_
_entity_poly.entity_id
_entity_poly.type
_entity_poly.pdbx_seq_one_letter_code
_entity_poly.pdbx_strand_id
1 'polypeptide(L)'
;MSMISYEGEMDLEKCVQMYEEEEIELPEDSTSGKLVYFLAPYFFEKTWIYDIIVSLSGAFISSAVLLVYISLRDFYHNPLESELSVEFSPLWTISHYFLCFTFSFLNFIHHRKKVNIETKALQKLLKEVAGVDLTGDPVAWRRIASRVNHFSEETGYRYSLFYSGEHCMRFFVREIVKPIECQTYDIRCYCEGEMYSNFWKNPSNKALTERALAKYNKSVENFGELSHTAERDEFRDGTFERFRNIFNTSILYFWVIELGSFLILLLTFIISMIVWGIFHSFATA
;
A
#
# COMPACT_ATOMS: atom_id res chain seq x y z
N MET A 1 31.09 -37.13 37.05
CA MET A 1 31.74 -35.81 37.13
C MET A 1 32.56 -35.64 35.87
N SER A 2 31.99 -34.94 34.88
CA SER A 2 32.59 -34.65 33.58
C SER A 2 32.16 -33.22 33.26
N MET A 3 33.14 -32.34 33.26
CA MET A 3 33.03 -30.90 33.11
C MET A 3 33.19 -30.61 31.61
N ILE A 4 32.09 -30.26 30.95
CA ILE A 4 32.12 -29.82 29.56
C ILE A 4 32.04 -28.29 29.60
N SER A 5 33.20 -27.64 29.45
CA SER A 5 33.28 -26.20 29.27
C SER A 5 32.77 -25.83 27.88
N TYR A 6 31.72 -25.01 27.82
CA TYR A 6 31.32 -24.33 26.59
C TYR A 6 32.19 -23.07 26.45
N GLU A 7 33.40 -23.29 25.95
CA GLU A 7 34.28 -22.22 25.49
C GLU A 7 34.16 -22.20 23.97
N GLY A 8 33.30 -21.29 23.50
CA GLY A 8 32.94 -21.12 22.10
C GLY A 8 32.56 -19.65 21.86
N GLU A 9 33.30 -18.76 22.49
CA GLU A 9 33.36 -17.33 22.18
C GLU A 9 34.11 -17.20 20.84
N MET A 10 33.48 -17.64 19.75
CA MET A 10 34.02 -17.44 18.40
C MET A 10 33.67 -16.03 17.92
N ASP A 11 34.67 -15.16 17.99
CA ASP A 11 35.05 -14.20 16.95
C ASP A 11 33.89 -13.47 16.25
N LEU A 12 33.19 -12.63 17.03
CA LEU A 12 32.32 -11.56 16.52
C LEU A 12 33.09 -10.42 15.82
N GLU A 13 34.43 -10.48 15.81
CA GLU A 13 35.29 -9.51 15.15
C GLU A 13 35.28 -9.64 13.62
N LYS A 14 34.68 -10.71 13.07
CA LYS A 14 34.54 -10.93 11.63
C LYS A 14 33.31 -10.27 10.98
N CYS A 15 32.50 -9.54 11.75
CA CYS A 15 31.39 -8.72 11.21
C CYS A 15 31.76 -7.26 10.94
N VAL A 16 33.04 -6.91 11.00
CA VAL A 16 33.57 -5.72 10.30
C VAL A 16 33.93 -6.16 8.89
N GLN A 17 32.92 -6.49 8.08
CA GLN A 17 33.13 -6.54 6.64
C GLN A 17 33.50 -5.12 6.21
N MET A 18 34.74 -4.98 5.75
CA MET A 18 35.25 -3.86 4.96
C MET A 18 34.30 -3.61 3.77
N TYR A 19 33.26 -2.82 3.98
CA TYR A 19 32.62 -2.04 2.93
C TYR A 19 33.16 -0.62 3.07
N GLU A 20 34.46 -0.48 2.86
CA GLU A 20 35.04 0.80 2.49
C GLU A 20 34.51 1.14 1.08
N GLU A 21 33.71 2.20 1.00
CA GLU A 21 33.38 2.94 -0.24
C GLU A 21 32.64 2.19 -1.37
N GLU A 22 31.78 1.20 -1.08
CA GLU A 22 30.72 0.90 -2.04
C GLU A 22 29.68 2.03 -2.04
N GLU A 23 29.42 2.59 -3.23
CA GLU A 23 28.43 3.63 -3.42
C GLU A 23 27.08 3.16 -2.89
N ILE A 24 26.52 3.90 -1.92
CA ILE A 24 25.27 3.51 -1.26
C ILE A 24 24.13 3.70 -2.26
N GLU A 25 23.81 2.65 -3.00
CA GLU A 25 22.74 2.66 -3.99
C GLU A 25 21.38 2.41 -3.31
N LEU A 26 20.48 3.37 -3.45
CA LEU A 26 19.09 3.29 -3.01
C LEU A 26 18.15 3.57 -4.18
N PRO A 27 16.89 3.09 -4.13
CA PRO A 27 15.92 3.35 -5.19
C PRO A 27 15.70 4.83 -5.52
N GLU A 28 15.91 5.74 -4.57
CA GLU A 28 15.81 7.18 -4.79
C GLU A 28 16.87 7.76 -5.76
N ASP A 29 18.01 7.09 -5.91
CA ASP A 29 19.16 7.64 -6.63
C ASP A 29 19.02 7.54 -8.16
N SER A 30 18.10 6.72 -8.66
CA SER A 30 17.87 6.54 -10.11
C SER A 30 16.39 6.58 -10.48
N THR A 31 16.07 7.10 -11.67
CA THR A 31 14.68 7.14 -12.16
C THR A 31 14.07 5.75 -12.30
N SER A 32 14.87 4.77 -12.74
CA SER A 32 14.48 3.36 -12.78
C SER A 32 14.22 2.81 -11.38
N GLY A 33 15.10 3.08 -10.42
CA GLY A 33 14.93 2.69 -9.01
C GLY A 33 13.63 3.21 -8.41
N LYS A 34 13.29 4.48 -8.69
CA LYS A 34 12.02 5.09 -8.26
C LYS A 34 10.82 4.32 -8.78
N LEU A 35 10.77 4.04 -10.08
CA LEU A 35 9.67 3.30 -10.69
C LEU A 35 9.58 1.87 -10.16
N VAL A 36 10.71 1.17 -10.07
CA VAL A 36 10.77 -0.21 -9.57
C VAL A 36 10.30 -0.29 -8.13
N TYR A 37 10.67 0.66 -7.26
CA TYR A 37 10.23 0.66 -5.86
C TYR A 37 8.70 0.65 -5.68
N PHE A 38 7.99 1.44 -6.51
CA PHE A 38 6.53 1.53 -6.45
C PHE A 38 5.84 0.41 -7.22
N LEU A 39 6.36 0.02 -8.38
CA LEU A 39 5.69 -0.93 -9.27
C LEU A 39 6.04 -2.39 -8.99
N ALA A 40 7.25 -2.70 -8.51
CA ALA A 40 7.66 -4.09 -8.28
C ALA A 40 6.73 -4.81 -7.29
N PRO A 41 6.35 -4.24 -6.13
CA PRO A 41 5.39 -4.89 -5.24
C PRO A 41 4.04 -5.11 -5.92
N TYR A 42 3.57 -4.12 -6.70
CA TYR A 42 2.30 -4.20 -7.43
C TYR A 42 2.23 -5.45 -8.33
N PHE A 43 3.33 -5.75 -9.02
CA PHE A 43 3.44 -6.90 -9.91
C PHE A 43 3.77 -8.21 -9.18
N PHE A 44 4.73 -8.20 -8.24
CA PHE A 44 5.20 -9.40 -7.56
C PHE A 44 4.19 -9.95 -6.55
N GLU A 45 3.45 -9.09 -5.86
CA GLU A 45 2.37 -9.49 -4.95
C GLU A 45 1.07 -9.85 -5.69
N LYS A 46 1.07 -9.73 -7.02
CA LYS A 46 -0.10 -9.98 -7.89
C LYS A 46 -1.29 -9.07 -7.58
N THR A 47 -1.09 -7.94 -6.88
CA THR A 47 -2.12 -6.94 -6.62
C THR A 47 -2.78 -6.47 -7.92
N TRP A 48 -1.99 -6.31 -8.98
CA TRP A 48 -2.48 -5.96 -10.31
C TRP A 48 -3.55 -6.91 -10.85
N ILE A 49 -3.48 -8.22 -10.55
CA ILE A 49 -4.49 -9.20 -11.00
C ILE A 49 -5.81 -8.92 -10.29
N TYR A 50 -5.74 -8.71 -8.97
CA TYR A 50 -6.91 -8.38 -8.17
C TYR A 50 -7.56 -7.08 -8.67
N ASP A 51 -6.75 -6.05 -8.90
CA ASP A 51 -7.21 -4.74 -9.39
C ASP A 51 -7.86 -4.84 -10.77
N ILE A 52 -7.32 -5.66 -11.68
CA ILE A 52 -7.96 -5.95 -12.97
C ILE A 52 -9.32 -6.62 -12.77
N ILE A 53 -9.40 -7.66 -11.93
CA ILE A 53 -10.65 -8.41 -11.71
C ILE A 53 -11.72 -7.51 -11.08
N VAL A 54 -11.37 -6.74 -10.06
CA VAL A 54 -12.28 -5.80 -9.39
C VAL A 54 -12.75 -4.73 -10.37
N SER A 55 -11.85 -4.18 -11.19
CA SER A 55 -12.19 -3.14 -12.17
C SER A 55 -13.08 -3.67 -13.28
N LEU A 56 -12.85 -4.90 -13.75
CA LEU A 56 -13.73 -5.58 -14.71
C LEU A 56 -15.11 -5.84 -14.10
N SER A 57 -15.16 -6.26 -12.84
CA SER A 57 -16.42 -6.49 -12.12
C SER A 57 -17.21 -5.19 -11.98
N GLY A 58 -16.52 -4.08 -11.64
CA GLY A 58 -17.13 -2.75 -11.57
C GLY A 58 -17.67 -2.29 -12.92
N ALA A 59 -16.88 -2.43 -13.99
CA ALA A 59 -17.32 -2.11 -15.34
C ALA A 59 -18.53 -2.96 -15.78
N PHE A 60 -18.56 -4.25 -15.44
CA PHE A 60 -19.67 -5.14 -15.76
C PHE A 60 -20.98 -4.76 -15.05
N ILE A 61 -20.90 -4.39 -13.77
CA ILE A 61 -22.05 -3.87 -13.00
C ILE A 61 -22.60 -2.62 -13.68
N SER A 62 -21.71 -1.72 -14.09
CA SER A 62 -22.09 -0.50 -14.80
C SER A 62 -22.75 -0.78 -16.16
N SER A 63 -22.26 -1.79 -16.90
CA SER A 63 -22.89 -2.23 -18.15
C SER A 63 -24.30 -2.78 -17.95
N ALA A 64 -24.64 -3.32 -16.76
CA ALA A 64 -26.01 -3.74 -16.46
C ALA A 64 -26.99 -2.55 -16.43
N VAL A 65 -26.55 -1.38 -15.98
CA VAL A 65 -27.34 -0.13 -16.04
C VAL A 65 -27.67 0.24 -17.47
N LEU A 66 -26.66 0.17 -18.34
CA LEU A 66 -26.84 0.43 -19.76
C LEU A 66 -27.79 -0.58 -20.42
N LEU A 67 -27.73 -1.86 -20.06
CA LEU A 67 -28.65 -2.88 -20.58
C LEU A 67 -30.10 -2.59 -20.19
N VAL A 68 -30.37 -2.20 -18.94
CA VAL A 68 -31.72 -1.81 -18.50
C VAL A 68 -32.19 -0.57 -19.24
N TYR A 69 -31.33 0.42 -19.43
CA TYR A 69 -31.63 1.62 -20.21
C TYR A 69 -31.98 1.29 -21.67
N ILE A 70 -31.18 0.48 -22.35
CA ILE A 70 -31.43 0.04 -23.73
C ILE A 70 -32.76 -0.73 -23.82
N SER A 71 -33.03 -1.63 -22.86
CA SER A 71 -34.28 -2.40 -22.82
C SER A 71 -35.51 -1.51 -22.68
N LEU A 72 -35.43 -0.49 -21.82
CA LEU A 72 -36.47 0.54 -21.67
C LEU A 72 -36.68 1.34 -22.96
N ARG A 73 -35.60 1.78 -23.60
CA ARG A 73 -35.67 2.52 -24.85
C ARG A 73 -36.35 1.69 -25.95
N ASP A 74 -35.93 0.45 -26.11
CA ASP A 74 -36.47 -0.44 -27.14
C ASP A 74 -37.96 -0.71 -26.92
N PHE A 75 -38.37 -0.83 -25.65
CA PHE A 75 -39.77 -0.95 -25.24
C PHE A 75 -40.61 0.28 -25.62
N TYR A 76 -40.08 1.49 -25.50
CA TYR A 76 -40.80 2.74 -25.83
C TYR A 76 -40.63 3.21 -27.29
N HIS A 77 -39.86 2.50 -28.11
CA HIS A 77 -39.68 2.74 -29.54
C HIS A 77 -39.27 4.18 -29.91
N ASN A 78 -38.07 4.60 -29.48
CA ASN A 78 -37.47 5.88 -29.89
C ASN A 78 -36.32 5.68 -30.90
N PRO A 79 -36.55 5.88 -32.21
CA PRO A 79 -35.55 5.60 -33.26
C PRO A 79 -34.34 6.56 -33.25
N LEU A 80 -34.50 7.80 -32.78
CA LEU A 80 -33.44 8.81 -32.75
C LEU A 80 -32.35 8.50 -31.69
N GLU A 81 -32.71 7.76 -30.64
CA GLU A 81 -31.79 7.35 -29.56
C GLU A 81 -31.07 6.02 -29.85
N SER A 82 -31.37 5.37 -30.98
CA SER A 82 -30.80 4.05 -31.31
C SER A 82 -29.33 4.14 -31.75
N GLU A 83 -28.98 5.12 -32.58
CA GLU A 83 -27.61 5.30 -33.11
C GLU A 83 -26.62 5.73 -32.01
N LEU A 84 -27.01 6.66 -31.14
CA LEU A 84 -26.18 7.21 -30.05
C LEU A 84 -25.81 6.15 -28.99
N SER A 85 -26.65 5.13 -28.82
CA SER A 85 -26.45 4.07 -27.81
C SER A 85 -25.36 3.06 -28.15
N VAL A 86 -25.13 2.80 -29.45
CA VAL A 86 -24.19 1.78 -29.92
C VAL A 86 -22.76 2.26 -29.69
N GLU A 87 -22.51 3.56 -29.89
CA GLU A 87 -21.22 4.20 -29.60
C GLU A 87 -20.99 4.46 -28.10
N PHE A 88 -22.06 4.70 -27.33
CA PHE A 88 -21.98 4.93 -25.90
C PHE A 88 -21.54 3.67 -25.12
N SER A 89 -21.88 2.47 -25.61
CA SER A 89 -21.67 1.21 -24.89
C SER A 89 -20.19 0.85 -24.61
N PRO A 90 -19.28 0.88 -25.61
CA PRO A 90 -17.86 0.61 -25.36
C PRO A 90 -17.18 1.70 -24.54
N LEU A 91 -17.44 2.98 -24.85
CA LEU A 91 -16.82 4.11 -24.15
C LEU A 91 -17.23 4.18 -22.68
N TRP A 92 -18.50 3.88 -22.38
CA TRP A 92 -19.01 3.77 -21.01
C TRP A 92 -18.25 2.70 -20.23
N THR A 93 -18.15 1.49 -20.78
CA THR A 93 -17.49 0.35 -20.14
C THR A 93 -15.99 0.62 -19.93
N ILE A 94 -15.32 1.18 -20.94
CA ILE A 94 -13.90 1.56 -20.87
C ILE A 94 -13.68 2.61 -19.77
N SER A 95 -14.54 3.61 -19.69
CA SER A 95 -14.44 4.68 -18.68
C SER A 95 -14.58 4.13 -17.26
N HIS A 96 -15.55 3.26 -17.01
CA HIS A 96 -15.75 2.65 -15.69
C HIS A 96 -14.60 1.75 -15.29
N TYR A 97 -14.08 0.96 -16.25
CA TYR A 97 -12.88 0.16 -16.03
C TYR A 97 -11.69 1.03 -15.61
N PHE A 98 -11.39 2.09 -16.38
CA PHE A 98 -10.27 2.98 -16.06
C PHE A 98 -10.45 3.70 -14.72
N LEU A 99 -11.67 4.14 -14.39
CA LEU A 99 -11.96 4.77 -13.11
C LEU A 99 -11.73 3.82 -11.93
N CYS A 100 -12.26 2.60 -12.02
CA CYS A 100 -12.07 1.58 -10.99
C CYS A 100 -10.60 1.17 -10.86
N PHE A 101 -9.91 1.00 -11.99
CA PHE A 101 -8.49 0.63 -11.99
C PHE A 101 -7.63 1.73 -11.39
N THR A 102 -7.88 2.99 -11.76
CA THR A 102 -7.17 4.14 -11.21
C THR A 102 -7.43 4.27 -9.71
N PHE A 103 -8.66 4.03 -9.25
CA PHE A 103 -8.99 3.99 -7.83
C PHE A 103 -8.19 2.94 -7.07
N SER A 104 -8.18 1.70 -7.56
CA SER A 104 -7.42 0.62 -6.92
C SER A 104 -5.92 0.92 -6.91
N PHE A 105 -5.38 1.38 -8.04
CA PHE A 105 -3.96 1.73 -8.17
C PHE A 105 -3.54 2.88 -7.23
N LEU A 106 -4.32 3.95 -7.14
CA LEU A 106 -4.03 5.07 -6.23
C LEU A 106 -4.08 4.63 -4.75
N ASN A 107 -5.01 3.75 -4.40
CA ASN A 107 -5.07 3.18 -3.06
C ASN A 107 -3.87 2.26 -2.80
N PHE A 108 -3.45 1.45 -3.76
CA PHE A 108 -2.22 0.64 -3.66
C PHE A 108 -0.99 1.52 -3.38
N ILE A 109 -0.77 2.58 -4.15
CA ILE A 109 0.36 3.51 -3.94
C ILE A 109 0.29 4.15 -2.56
N HIS A 110 -0.90 4.53 -2.09
CA HIS A 110 -1.08 5.06 -0.73
C HIS A 110 -0.72 4.03 0.34
N HIS A 111 -1.17 2.79 0.19
CA HIS A 111 -0.85 1.70 1.13
C HIS A 111 0.63 1.34 1.13
N ARG A 112 1.34 1.45 0.00
CA ARG A 112 2.78 1.17 -0.09
C ARG A 112 3.63 2.04 0.86
N LYS A 113 3.17 3.24 1.22
CA LYS A 113 3.82 4.12 2.23
C LYS A 113 3.82 3.51 3.64
N LYS A 114 2.95 2.54 3.89
CA LYS A 114 2.92 1.73 5.11
C LYS A 114 3.68 0.44 4.81
N VAL A 115 5.02 0.52 4.87
CA VAL A 115 5.89 -0.63 4.62
C VAL A 115 5.51 -1.77 5.56
N ASN A 116 5.17 -2.92 5.00
CA ASN A 116 5.00 -4.16 5.74
C ASN A 116 6.35 -4.84 5.85
N ILE A 117 6.86 -5.02 7.08
CA ILE A 117 8.18 -5.61 7.31
C ILE A 117 8.05 -7.00 7.92
N GLU A 118 8.84 -7.95 7.39
CA GLU A 118 8.99 -9.26 8.00
C GLU A 118 9.85 -9.20 9.27
N THR A 119 9.62 -10.15 10.18
CA THR A 119 10.32 -10.24 11.47
C THR A 119 11.85 -10.26 11.32
N LYS A 120 12.37 -11.01 10.33
CA LYS A 120 13.82 -11.10 10.09
C LYS A 120 14.41 -9.78 9.59
N ALA A 121 13.71 -9.12 8.66
CA ALA A 121 14.10 -7.81 8.16
C ALA A 121 14.02 -6.73 9.25
N LEU A 122 13.02 -6.80 10.13
CA LEU A 122 12.92 -5.91 11.28
C LEU A 122 14.06 -6.14 12.28
N GLN A 123 14.41 -7.40 12.59
CA GLN A 123 15.58 -7.70 13.41
C GLN A 123 16.87 -7.15 12.79
N LYS A 124 17.04 -7.28 11.46
CA LYS A 124 18.18 -6.70 10.76
C LYS A 124 18.21 -5.18 10.90
N LEU A 125 17.09 -4.50 10.67
CA LEU A 125 16.97 -3.05 10.87
C LEU A 125 17.40 -2.63 12.28
N LEU A 126 16.87 -3.29 13.32
CA LEU A 126 17.21 -2.95 14.70
C LEU A 126 18.68 -3.22 15.04
N LYS A 127 19.28 -4.28 14.48
CA LYS A 127 20.72 -4.56 14.64
C LYS A 127 21.58 -3.47 13.99
N GLU A 128 21.23 -3.04 12.77
CA GLU A 128 21.94 -1.95 12.09
C GLU A 128 21.82 -0.63 12.87
N VAL A 129 20.62 -0.26 13.31
CA VAL A 129 20.39 0.95 14.12
C VAL A 129 21.16 0.89 15.45
N ALA A 130 21.22 -0.29 16.08
CA ALA A 130 21.97 -0.48 17.32
C ALA A 130 23.51 -0.43 17.13
N GLY A 131 24.00 -0.80 15.94
CA GLY A 131 25.42 -0.95 15.64
C GLY A 131 26.07 0.29 15.01
N VAL A 132 25.32 1.07 14.21
CA VAL A 132 25.84 2.24 13.50
C VAL A 132 25.91 3.46 14.43
N ASP A 133 26.92 4.30 14.23
CA ASP A 133 26.99 5.61 14.88
C ASP A 133 26.04 6.60 14.17
N LEU A 134 24.84 6.76 14.73
CA LEU A 134 23.84 7.72 14.24
C LEU A 134 24.21 9.19 14.51
N THR A 135 25.23 9.47 15.32
CA THR A 135 25.61 10.83 15.71
C THR A 135 26.73 11.39 14.83
N GLY A 136 27.73 10.59 14.50
CA GLY A 136 28.89 11.04 13.74
C GLY A 136 28.73 10.99 12.22
N ASP A 137 27.70 10.31 11.71
CA ASP A 137 27.61 9.94 10.30
C ASP A 137 26.38 10.56 9.59
N PRO A 138 26.57 11.52 8.66
CA PRO A 138 25.47 12.19 7.98
C PRO A 138 24.69 11.28 7.02
N VAL A 139 25.24 10.11 6.66
CA VAL A 139 24.59 9.14 5.77
C VAL A 139 24.22 7.83 6.48
N ALA A 140 24.18 7.82 7.81
CA ALA A 140 23.91 6.62 8.61
C ALA A 140 22.63 5.91 8.18
N TRP A 141 21.53 6.66 8.04
CA TRP A 141 20.24 6.11 7.62
C TRP A 141 20.23 5.58 6.19
N ARG A 142 21.02 6.19 5.28
CA ARG A 142 21.19 5.66 3.92
C ARG A 142 21.91 4.31 3.94
N ARG A 143 22.99 4.19 4.72
CA ARG A 143 23.69 2.90 4.90
C ARG A 143 22.79 1.85 5.53
N ILE A 144 22.04 2.19 6.57
CA ILE A 144 21.09 1.29 7.22
C ILE A 144 20.05 0.81 6.21
N ALA A 145 19.42 1.73 5.46
CA ALA A 145 18.43 1.39 4.44
C ALA A 145 19.00 0.43 3.37
N SER A 146 20.19 0.73 2.85
CA SER A 146 20.85 -0.09 1.83
C SER A 146 21.16 -1.50 2.36
N ARG A 147 21.75 -1.61 3.57
CA ARG A 147 22.05 -2.91 4.19
C ARG A 147 20.81 -3.75 4.48
N VAL A 148 19.71 -3.12 4.87
CA VAL A 148 18.44 -3.83 5.08
C VAL A 148 17.84 -4.27 3.76
N ASN A 149 17.88 -3.43 2.72
CA ASN A 149 17.42 -3.80 1.38
C ASN A 149 18.20 -4.99 0.81
N HIS A 150 19.54 -4.96 0.89
CA HIS A 150 20.40 -6.05 0.46
C HIS A 150 20.09 -7.36 1.19
N PHE A 151 19.97 -7.30 2.53
CA PHE A 151 19.58 -8.47 3.33
C PHE A 151 18.23 -9.03 2.90
N SER A 152 17.25 -8.17 2.63
CA SER A 152 15.94 -8.59 2.16
C SER A 152 16.02 -9.30 0.81
N GLU A 153 16.81 -8.78 -0.13
CA GLU A 153 17.06 -9.42 -1.42
C GLU A 153 17.70 -10.81 -1.27
N GLU A 154 18.74 -10.94 -0.43
CA GLU A 154 19.40 -12.22 -0.13
C GLU A 154 18.44 -13.25 0.51
N THR A 155 17.48 -12.78 1.30
CA THR A 155 16.47 -13.63 1.94
C THR A 155 15.26 -13.96 1.04
N GLY A 156 15.30 -13.54 -0.23
CA GLY A 156 14.31 -13.89 -1.26
C GLY A 156 13.19 -12.86 -1.44
N TYR A 157 13.30 -11.69 -0.81
CA TYR A 157 12.35 -10.61 -0.98
C TYR A 157 12.60 -9.91 -2.32
N ARG A 158 11.55 -9.72 -3.12
CA ARG A 158 11.69 -9.42 -4.57
C ARG A 158 11.83 -7.94 -4.92
N TYR A 159 11.84 -7.06 -3.94
CA TYR A 159 11.86 -5.61 -4.14
C TYR A 159 12.43 -4.90 -2.90
N SER A 160 12.96 -3.69 -3.03
CA SER A 160 13.53 -2.97 -1.90
C SER A 160 12.47 -2.59 -0.86
N LEU A 161 12.77 -2.77 0.43
CA LEU A 161 11.89 -2.38 1.54
C LEU A 161 11.83 -0.85 1.67
N PHE A 162 13.00 -0.21 1.70
CA PHE A 162 13.14 1.22 1.88
C PHE A 162 13.53 1.92 0.59
N TYR A 163 12.81 3.00 0.30
CA TYR A 163 13.03 3.86 -0.85
C TYR A 163 14.30 4.72 -0.68
N SER A 164 14.50 5.22 0.53
CA SER A 164 15.59 6.11 0.91
C SER A 164 15.98 5.94 2.37
N GLY A 165 17.12 6.52 2.78
CA GLY A 165 17.51 6.58 4.18
C GLY A 165 16.48 7.32 5.04
N GLU A 166 15.92 8.40 4.52
CA GLU A 166 14.85 9.14 5.18
C GLU A 166 13.57 8.30 5.34
N HIS A 167 13.19 7.54 4.32
CA HIS A 167 12.05 6.61 4.43
C HIS A 167 12.30 5.56 5.53
N CYS A 168 13.50 5.01 5.62
CA CYS A 168 13.90 4.08 6.67
C CYS A 168 13.81 4.69 8.08
N MET A 169 14.33 5.91 8.25
CA MET A 169 14.25 6.64 9.51
C MET A 169 12.80 6.88 9.94
N ARG A 170 11.95 7.38 9.02
CA ARG A 170 10.55 7.65 9.32
C ARG A 170 9.79 6.39 9.69
N PHE A 171 10.07 5.29 9.00
CA PHE A 171 9.53 3.98 9.37
C PHE A 171 9.91 3.61 10.81
N PHE A 172 11.19 3.73 11.18
CA PHE A 172 11.66 3.44 12.54
C PHE A 172 10.95 4.30 13.58
N VAL A 173 10.82 5.61 13.36
CA VAL A 173 10.11 6.50 14.28
C VAL A 173 8.64 6.11 14.41
N ARG A 174 7.96 5.89 13.29
CA ARG A 174 6.52 5.62 13.27
C ARG A 174 6.15 4.27 13.87
N GLU A 175 6.91 3.21 13.55
CA GLU A 175 6.56 1.83 13.92
C GLU A 175 7.27 1.35 15.19
N ILE A 176 8.35 2.02 15.65
CA ILE A 176 9.12 1.59 16.83
C ILE A 176 9.06 2.64 17.94
N VAL A 177 9.43 3.89 17.64
CA VAL A 177 9.53 4.95 18.66
C VAL A 177 8.14 5.33 19.17
N LYS A 178 7.21 5.71 18.29
CA LYS A 178 5.86 6.14 18.68
C LYS A 178 5.09 5.10 19.52
N PRO A 179 5.05 3.80 19.16
CA PRO A 179 4.37 2.80 20.00
C PRO A 179 4.97 2.65 21.41
N ILE A 180 6.29 2.87 21.56
CA ILE A 180 6.97 2.81 22.87
C ILE A 180 6.67 4.07 23.69
N GLU A 181 6.73 5.26 23.07
CA GLU A 181 6.37 6.53 23.72
C GLU A 181 4.91 6.54 24.20
N CYS A 182 4.01 6.02 23.37
CA CYS A 182 2.58 5.88 23.71
C CYS A 182 2.29 4.68 24.63
N GLN A 183 3.31 3.90 25.04
CA GLN A 183 3.19 2.71 25.88
C GLN A 183 2.24 1.63 25.33
N THR A 184 1.99 1.62 24.03
CA THR A 184 1.17 0.58 23.38
C THR A 184 1.98 -0.67 23.10
N TYR A 185 3.29 -0.51 22.85
CA TYR A 185 4.22 -1.59 22.52
C TYR A 185 3.73 -2.50 21.37
N ASP A 186 2.85 -1.99 20.51
CA ASP A 186 2.29 -2.74 19.39
C ASP A 186 3.16 -2.54 18.14
N ILE A 187 4.25 -3.31 18.10
CA ILE A 187 5.12 -3.48 16.94
C ILE A 187 4.72 -4.83 16.33
N ARG A 188 4.17 -5.01 15.13
CA ARG A 188 4.36 -4.30 13.86
C ARG A 188 5.10 -5.18 12.84
N CYS A 189 5.04 -6.54 12.87
CA CYS A 189 5.73 -7.35 11.85
C CYS A 189 5.03 -8.63 11.38
N TYR A 190 5.41 -9.07 10.18
CA TYR A 190 4.94 -10.30 9.54
C TYR A 190 5.84 -11.50 9.87
N CYS A 191 5.22 -12.65 10.07
CA CYS A 191 5.89 -13.96 10.08
C CYS A 191 5.30 -14.82 8.96
N GLU A 192 6.17 -15.32 8.07
CA GLU A 192 5.82 -16.38 7.10
C GLU A 192 4.56 -16.07 6.28
N GLY A 193 4.43 -14.83 5.80
CA GLY A 193 3.43 -14.43 4.80
C GLY A 193 2.03 -14.11 5.31
N GLU A 194 1.60 -14.53 6.51
CA GLU A 194 0.19 -14.33 6.92
C GLU A 194 -0.04 -13.97 8.40
N MET A 195 0.86 -14.29 9.33
CA MET A 195 0.60 -14.04 10.75
C MET A 195 1.25 -12.73 11.23
N TYR A 196 0.40 -11.81 11.66
CA TYR A 196 0.83 -10.62 12.39
C TYR A 196 1.30 -11.01 13.79
N SER A 197 2.59 -10.78 14.09
CA SER A 197 3.15 -11.06 15.42
C SER A 197 3.48 -9.75 16.13
N ASN A 198 3.19 -9.70 17.43
CA ASN A 198 3.68 -8.62 18.27
C ASN A 198 5.16 -8.90 18.59
N PHE A 199 6.04 -8.20 17.88
CA PHE A 199 7.49 -8.32 17.93
C PHE A 199 8.04 -8.15 19.35
N TRP A 200 7.44 -7.24 20.11
CA TRP A 200 7.87 -6.83 21.45
C TRP A 200 7.68 -7.91 22.51
N LYS A 201 6.73 -8.83 22.33
CA LYS A 201 6.47 -9.91 23.30
C LYS A 201 7.66 -10.86 23.48
N ASN A 202 8.56 -10.97 22.50
CA ASN A 202 9.74 -11.80 22.61
C ASN A 202 10.86 -11.05 23.39
N PRO A 203 11.41 -11.60 24.48
CA PRO A 203 12.42 -10.92 25.29
C PRO A 203 13.69 -10.51 24.53
N SER A 204 14.14 -11.33 23.58
CA SER A 204 15.32 -11.01 22.76
C SER A 204 15.04 -9.84 21.82
N ASN A 205 13.87 -9.84 21.17
CA ASN A 205 13.42 -8.75 20.32
C ASN A 205 13.23 -7.45 21.11
N LYS A 206 12.67 -7.54 22.33
CA LYS A 206 12.54 -6.41 23.24
C LYS A 206 13.90 -5.79 23.55
N ALA A 207 14.87 -6.58 24.01
CA ALA A 207 16.20 -6.08 24.34
C ALA A 207 16.92 -5.44 23.13
N LEU A 208 16.75 -6.02 21.94
CA LEU A 208 17.28 -5.47 20.70
C LEU A 208 16.61 -4.13 20.34
N THR A 209 15.29 -4.04 20.51
CA THR A 209 14.52 -2.82 20.25
C THR A 209 14.93 -1.71 21.22
N GLU A 210 15.05 -2.01 22.51
CA GLU A 210 15.50 -1.07 23.54
C GLU A 210 16.91 -0.54 23.25
N ARG A 211 17.83 -1.42 22.79
CA ARG A 211 19.19 -1.02 22.39
C ARG A 211 19.18 -0.07 21.19
N ALA A 212 18.38 -0.38 20.16
CA ALA A 212 18.23 0.46 18.97
C ALA A 212 17.60 1.83 19.34
N LEU A 213 16.58 1.83 20.19
CA LEU A 213 15.92 3.03 20.69
C LEU A 213 16.89 3.92 21.48
N ALA A 214 17.70 3.34 22.37
CA ALA A 214 18.68 4.11 23.13
C ALA A 214 19.73 4.79 22.22
N LYS A 215 20.15 4.11 21.14
CA LYS A 215 21.03 4.69 20.13
C LYS A 215 20.36 5.85 19.38
N TYR A 216 19.11 5.68 18.98
CA TYR A 216 18.33 6.73 18.34
C TYR A 216 18.11 7.95 19.26
N ASN A 217 17.69 7.74 20.50
CA ASN A 217 17.45 8.84 21.44
C ASN A 217 18.72 9.65 21.70
N LYS A 218 19.86 8.97 21.83
CA LYS A 218 21.16 9.64 21.95
C LYS A 218 21.49 10.50 20.72
N SER A 219 21.07 10.10 19.51
CA SER A 219 21.27 10.94 18.33
C SER A 219 20.31 12.12 18.27
N VAL A 220 19.06 11.94 18.68
CA VAL A 220 18.08 13.04 18.76
C VAL A 220 18.49 14.09 19.79
N GLU A 221 18.93 13.69 20.98
CA GLU A 221 19.41 14.60 22.02
C GLU A 221 20.59 15.47 21.56
N ASN A 222 21.50 14.90 20.77
CA ASN A 222 22.68 15.61 20.25
C ASN A 222 22.36 16.53 19.07
N PHE A 223 21.29 16.27 18.31
CA PHE A 223 21.02 16.99 17.06
C PHE A 223 19.74 17.80 17.05
N GLY A 224 18.82 17.68 18.02
CA GLY A 224 17.62 18.52 18.22
C GLY A 224 16.60 18.60 17.07
N GLU A 225 16.97 18.20 15.85
CA GLU A 225 16.33 18.57 14.57
C GLU A 225 15.73 17.35 13.85
N LEU A 226 16.10 16.13 14.26
CA LEU A 226 15.64 14.85 13.67
C LEU A 226 14.17 14.54 14.00
N SER A 227 13.64 15.02 15.13
CA SER A 227 12.22 14.82 15.49
C SER A 227 11.29 15.71 14.65
N HIS A 228 11.65 16.98 14.46
CA HIS A 228 10.83 17.96 13.76
C HIS A 228 10.81 17.79 12.24
N THR A 229 11.81 17.15 11.63
CA THR A 229 11.84 16.86 10.19
C THR A 229 10.93 15.70 9.80
N ALA A 230 10.81 14.68 10.65
CA ALA A 230 9.86 13.58 10.45
C ALA A 230 8.39 14.04 10.55
N GLU A 231 8.09 15.03 11.41
CA GLU A 231 6.77 15.68 11.49
C GLU A 231 6.50 16.63 10.31
N ARG A 232 7.48 17.42 9.86
CA ARG A 232 7.27 18.43 8.81
C ARG A 232 6.91 17.87 7.44
N ASP A 233 7.32 16.66 7.10
CA ASP A 233 7.11 16.11 5.76
C ASP A 233 5.84 15.23 5.63
N GLU A 234 5.15 14.98 6.76
CA GLU A 234 3.72 14.62 6.76
C GLU A 234 2.91 15.66 5.94
N PHE A 235 3.42 16.89 5.83
CA PHE A 235 2.85 17.99 5.05
C PHE A 235 2.99 17.84 3.52
N ARG A 236 4.08 17.25 2.99
CA ARG A 236 4.21 16.93 1.54
C ARG A 236 3.38 15.72 1.16
N ASP A 237 3.22 14.76 2.08
CA ASP A 237 2.30 13.63 1.92
C ASP A 237 0.84 14.08 1.76
N GLY A 238 0.51 15.23 2.37
CA GLY A 238 -0.81 15.85 2.32
C GLY A 238 -1.32 16.19 0.91
N THR A 239 -0.46 16.51 -0.07
CA THR A 239 -0.95 16.85 -1.43
C THR A 239 -1.48 15.64 -2.17
N PHE A 240 -0.72 14.54 -2.16
CA PHE A 240 -1.16 13.27 -2.75
C PHE A 240 -2.36 12.71 -2.00
N GLU A 241 -2.36 12.79 -0.66
CA GLU A 241 -3.47 12.33 0.16
C GLU A 241 -4.74 13.14 -0.08
N ARG A 242 -4.63 14.47 -0.22
CA ARG A 242 -5.75 15.34 -0.58
C ARG A 242 -6.29 15.00 -1.97
N PHE A 243 -5.42 14.82 -2.96
CA PHE A 243 -5.84 14.40 -4.30
C PHE A 243 -6.57 13.05 -4.27
N ARG A 244 -5.99 12.04 -3.62
CA ARG A 244 -6.59 10.73 -3.44
C ARG A 244 -7.94 10.81 -2.74
N ASN A 245 -8.04 11.60 -1.67
CA ASN A 245 -9.31 11.76 -0.94
C ASN A 245 -10.38 12.38 -1.83
N ILE A 246 -10.06 13.46 -2.55
CA ILE A 246 -10.99 14.08 -3.51
C ILE A 246 -11.41 13.07 -4.57
N PHE A 247 -10.46 12.33 -5.14
CA PHE A 247 -10.71 11.32 -6.17
C PHE A 247 -11.62 10.19 -5.66
N ASN A 248 -11.28 9.61 -4.51
CA ASN A 248 -12.04 8.53 -3.87
C ASN A 248 -13.47 8.98 -3.52
N THR A 249 -13.62 10.18 -2.96
CA THR A 249 -14.93 10.76 -2.67
C THR A 249 -15.74 10.99 -3.94
N SER A 250 -15.12 11.49 -5.00
CA SER A 250 -15.78 11.72 -6.29
C SER A 250 -16.27 10.41 -6.91
N ILE A 251 -15.45 9.36 -6.87
CA ILE A 251 -15.83 8.02 -7.33
C ILE A 251 -16.98 7.47 -6.50
N LEU A 252 -16.93 7.59 -5.17
CA LEU A 252 -18.00 7.13 -4.30
C LEU A 252 -19.34 7.80 -4.63
N TYR A 253 -19.34 9.13 -4.81
CA TYR A 253 -20.55 9.85 -5.24
C TYR A 253 -21.04 9.38 -6.62
N PHE A 254 -20.12 9.20 -7.56
CA PHE A 254 -20.45 8.70 -8.89
C PHE A 254 -21.14 7.33 -8.83
N TRP A 255 -20.60 6.38 -8.05
CA TRP A 255 -21.22 5.06 -7.82
C TRP A 255 -22.59 5.14 -7.16
N VAL A 256 -22.78 6.04 -6.19
CA VAL A 256 -24.08 6.23 -5.51
C VAL A 256 -25.13 6.78 -6.49
N ILE A 257 -24.76 7.76 -7.31
CA ILE A 257 -25.65 8.34 -8.33
C ILE A 257 -26.02 7.28 -9.38
N GLU A 258 -25.05 6.49 -9.82
CA GLU A 258 -25.25 5.42 -10.79
C GLU A 258 -26.18 4.32 -10.23
N LEU A 259 -25.94 3.87 -8.99
CA LEU A 259 -26.81 2.90 -8.31
C LEU A 259 -28.24 3.43 -8.17
N GLY A 260 -28.42 4.69 -7.77
CA GLY A 260 -29.73 5.32 -7.69
C GLY A 260 -30.44 5.36 -9.05
N SER A 261 -29.71 5.73 -10.10
CA SER A 261 -30.21 5.76 -11.48
C SER A 261 -30.62 4.38 -11.97
N PHE A 262 -29.81 3.36 -11.67
CA PHE A 262 -30.11 1.96 -11.98
C PHE A 262 -31.42 1.49 -11.34
N LEU A 263 -31.61 1.75 -10.04
CA LEU A 263 -32.82 1.35 -9.32
C LEU A 263 -34.08 2.03 -9.90
N ILE A 264 -33.98 3.32 -10.27
CA ILE A 264 -35.09 4.06 -10.89
C ILE A 264 -35.43 3.46 -12.27
N LEU A 265 -34.43 3.22 -13.11
CA LEU A 265 -34.63 2.60 -14.43
C LEU A 265 -35.23 1.21 -14.30
N LEU A 266 -34.70 0.37 -13.40
CA LEU A 266 -35.22 -0.98 -13.18
C LEU A 266 -36.68 -0.96 -12.71
N LEU A 267 -37.03 -0.09 -11.76
CA LEU A 267 -38.40 0.06 -11.28
C LEU A 267 -39.33 0.51 -12.42
N THR A 268 -38.89 1.49 -13.21
CA THR A 268 -39.64 1.97 -14.37
C THR A 268 -39.91 0.83 -15.34
N PHE A 269 -38.89 0.04 -15.69
CA PHE A 269 -39.01 -1.10 -16.59
C PHE A 269 -40.02 -2.14 -16.08
N ILE A 270 -39.96 -2.49 -14.79
CA ILE A 270 -40.89 -3.43 -14.17
C ILE A 270 -42.33 -2.90 -14.26
N ILE A 271 -42.55 -1.62 -13.94
CA ILE A 271 -43.88 -1.00 -14.02
C ILE A 271 -44.39 -1.02 -15.48
N SER A 272 -43.57 -0.63 -16.45
CA SER A 272 -43.92 -0.64 -17.87
C SER A 272 -44.35 -2.03 -18.35
N MET A 273 -43.63 -3.07 -17.94
CA MET A 273 -43.94 -4.46 -18.28
C MET A 273 -45.27 -4.92 -17.66
N ILE A 274 -45.53 -4.57 -16.40
CA ILE A 274 -46.81 -4.89 -15.73
C ILE A 274 -47.97 -4.18 -16.45
N VAL A 275 -47.84 -2.89 -16.72
CA VAL A 275 -48.86 -2.08 -17.39
C VAL A 275 -49.16 -2.65 -18.77
N TRP A 276 -48.13 -2.96 -19.57
CA TRP A 276 -48.29 -3.59 -20.87
C TRP A 276 -49.01 -4.93 -20.78
N GLY A 277 -48.62 -5.79 -19.84
CA GLY A 277 -49.27 -7.09 -19.62
C GLY A 277 -50.76 -6.96 -19.29
N ILE A 278 -51.14 -5.98 -18.46
CA ILE A 278 -52.54 -5.70 -18.11
C ILE A 278 -53.32 -5.20 -19.33
N PHE A 279 -52.81 -4.20 -20.06
CA PHE A 279 -53.53 -3.67 -21.21
C PHE A 279 -53.65 -4.68 -22.35
N HIS A 280 -52.61 -5.49 -22.57
CA HIS A 280 -52.65 -6.55 -23.56
C HIS A 280 -53.67 -7.64 -23.20
N SER A 281 -53.74 -8.05 -21.92
CA SER A 281 -54.71 -9.05 -21.49
C SER A 281 -56.17 -8.58 -21.65
N PHE A 282 -56.45 -7.29 -21.43
CA PHE A 282 -57.76 -6.70 -21.73
C PHE A 282 -58.06 -6.59 -23.23
N ALA A 283 -57.06 -6.42 -24.08
CA ALA A 283 -57.25 -6.33 -25.53
C ALA A 283 -57.48 -7.70 -26.20
N THR A 284 -57.05 -8.79 -25.57
CA THR A 284 -57.16 -10.16 -26.09
C THR A 284 -58.29 -10.99 -25.46
N ALA A 285 -59.01 -10.46 -24.47
CA ALA A 285 -60.17 -11.07 -23.83
C ALA A 285 -61.48 -10.64 -24.50
#